data_AF-K1ZHF5-F1
#
_entry.id   AF-K1ZHF5-F1
#
_cell.length_a   1.000
_cell.length_b   1.000
_cell.length_c   1.000
_cell.angle_alpha   90.00
_cell.angle_beta   90.00
_cell.angle_gamma   90.00
#
_symmetry.space_group_name_H-M   'P 1'
#
loop_
_entity.id
_entity.type
_entity.pdbx_description
1 polymer ?
#
loop_
_entity_poly.entity_id
_entity_poly.type
_entity_poly.pdbx_seq_one_letter_code
_entity_poly.pdbx_strand_id
1 'polypeptide(L)'
;PILAVRLQEMFGETVTPTVCGGRVPLLLHLLSPARRPIGVTSDLASFWQRSYPEVKKELKGRYPKHYWPDDPFTAQATRGVKKR
;
A
#
# COMPACT_ATOMS: atom_id res chain seq x y z
N PRO A 1 2.39 -3.41 17.10
CA PRO A 1 3.18 -4.26 16.17
C PRO A 1 3.32 -3.53 14.83
N ILE A 2 4.44 -3.75 14.11
CA ILE A 2 4.72 -3.07 12.84
C ILE A 2 4.74 -4.10 11.71
N LEU A 3 4.15 -3.75 10.58
CA LEU A 3 4.29 -4.48 9.32
C LEU A 3 4.92 -3.57 8.27
N ALA A 4 6.17 -3.86 7.90
CA ALA A 4 6.83 -3.21 6.78
C ALA A 4 6.48 -3.95 5.48
N VAL A 5 5.72 -3.30 4.61
CA VAL A 5 5.12 -3.92 3.43
C VAL A 5 5.15 -2.97 2.25
N ARG A 6 5.37 -3.50 1.05
CA ARG A 6 5.29 -2.69 -0.17
C ARG A 6 3.85 -2.31 -0.46
N LEU A 7 3.66 -1.08 -0.93
CA LEU A 7 2.33 -0.54 -1.20
C LEU A 7 1.49 -1.43 -2.12
N GLN A 8 2.12 -2.02 -3.15
CA GLN A 8 1.40 -2.83 -4.15
C GLN A 8 0.87 -4.15 -3.60
N GLU A 9 1.41 -4.61 -2.47
CA GLU A 9 0.95 -5.83 -1.80
C GLU A 9 -0.29 -5.57 -0.93
N MET A 10 -0.65 -4.30 -0.72
CA MET A 10 -1.83 -3.89 0.06
C MET A 10 -3.04 -3.51 -0.83
N PHE A 11 -2.90 -3.51 -2.16
CA PHE A 11 -4.04 -3.24 -3.05
C PHE A 11 -5.14 -4.29 -2.86
N GLY A 12 -6.39 -3.85 -2.88
CA GLY A 12 -7.56 -4.67 -2.61
C GLY A 12 -7.90 -4.78 -1.12
N GLU A 13 -6.97 -4.42 -0.23
CA GLU A 13 -7.21 -4.45 1.21
C GLU A 13 -7.89 -3.16 1.65
N THR A 14 -9.10 -3.29 2.19
CA THR A 14 -9.96 -2.15 2.56
C THR A 14 -9.91 -1.86 4.05
N VAL A 15 -9.45 -2.81 4.87
CA VAL A 15 -9.39 -2.70 6.33
C VAL A 15 -7.95 -2.84 6.80
N THR A 16 -7.55 -2.06 7.81
CA THR A 16 -6.21 -2.25 8.41
C THR A 16 -6.12 -3.67 8.99
N PRO A 17 -5.12 -4.48 8.59
CA PRO A 17 -4.96 -5.82 9.14
C PRO A 17 -4.70 -5.76 10.65
N THR A 18 -5.18 -6.79 11.35
CA THR A 18 -5.11 -6.91 12.80
C THR A 18 -4.47 -8.24 13.20
N VAL A 19 -3.90 -8.29 14.40
CA VAL A 19 -3.36 -9.49 15.02
C VAL A 19 -4.05 -9.75 16.36
N CYS A 20 -3.69 -10.86 17.02
CA CYS A 20 -4.31 -11.29 18.28
C CYS A 20 -5.84 -11.44 18.15
N GLY A 21 -6.29 -12.03 17.04
CA GLY A 21 -7.71 -12.27 16.77
C GLY A 21 -8.52 -10.98 16.64
N GLY A 22 -8.01 -9.98 15.94
CA GLY A 22 -8.72 -8.71 15.70
C GLY A 22 -8.43 -7.59 16.71
N ARG A 23 -7.73 -7.90 17.80
CA ARG A 23 -7.60 -6.97 18.95
C ARG A 23 -6.55 -5.89 18.78
N VAL A 24 -5.53 -6.14 17.97
CA VAL A 24 -4.39 -5.24 17.83
C VAL A 24 -4.21 -4.88 16.35
N PRO A 25 -4.53 -3.65 15.92
CA PRO A 25 -4.25 -3.21 14.56
C PRO A 25 -2.74 -3.11 14.31
N LEU A 26 -2.33 -3.40 13.09
CA LEU A 26 -0.95 -3.23 12.65
C LEU A 26 -0.67 -1.75 12.34
N LEU A 27 0.51 -1.28 12.75
CA LEU A 27 1.10 -0.07 12.18
C LEU A 27 1.80 -0.45 10.88
N LEU A 28 1.27 0.00 9.76
CA LEU A 28 1.80 -0.28 8.44
C LEU A 28 2.91 0.72 8.10
N HIS A 29 4.11 0.22 7.87
CA HIS A 29 5.18 0.98 7.22
C HIS A 29 5.09 0.67 5.73
N LEU A 30 4.42 1.55 4.98
CA LEU A 30 4.24 1.39 3.54
C LEU A 30 5.55 1.73 2.84
N LEU A 31 5.94 0.86 1.91
CA LEU A 31 7.22 0.93 1.20
C LEU A 31 7.01 1.10 -0.32
N SER A 32 7.94 1.80 -0.95
CA SER A 32 8.08 1.85 -2.41
C SER A 32 8.54 0.50 -2.99
N PRO A 33 8.53 0.33 -4.34
CA PRO A 33 9.12 -0.86 -4.97
C PRO A 33 10.54 -1.18 -4.52
N ALA A 34 11.36 -0.15 -4.29
CA ALA A 34 12.74 -0.28 -3.82
C ALA A 34 12.87 -0.46 -2.29
N ARG A 35 11.76 -0.80 -1.61
CA ARG A 35 11.67 -0.98 -0.15
C ARG A 35 12.07 0.27 0.67
N ARG A 36 11.90 1.46 0.09
CA ARG A 36 12.09 2.73 0.82
C ARG A 36 10.78 3.14 1.51
N PRO A 37 10.81 3.62 2.77
CA PRO A 37 9.61 4.13 3.43
C PRO A 37 8.97 5.27 2.62
N ILE A 38 7.65 5.22 2.47
CA ILE A 38 6.85 6.26 1.80
C ILE A 38 5.73 6.80 2.69
N GLY A 39 5.36 6.06 3.74
CA GLY A 39 4.33 6.48 4.67
C GLY A 39 4.18 5.48 5.81
N VAL A 40 3.60 5.94 6.90
CA VAL A 40 3.24 5.12 8.05
C VAL A 40 1.77 5.35 8.35
N THR A 41 0.99 4.29 8.52
CA THR A 41 -0.43 4.40 8.85
C THR A 41 -0.92 3.25 9.71
N SER A 42 -1.84 3.53 10.63
CA SER A 42 -2.67 2.53 11.34
C SER A 42 -4.12 2.51 10.81
N ASP A 43 -4.43 3.35 9.82
CA ASP A 43 -5.71 3.43 9.14
C ASP A 43 -5.49 3.36 7.62
N LEU A 44 -5.60 2.15 7.09
CA LEU A 44 -5.37 1.87 5.68
C LEU A 44 -6.47 2.47 4.80
N ALA A 45 -7.72 2.48 5.27
CA ALA A 45 -8.86 3.03 4.54
C ALA A 45 -8.69 4.54 4.31
N SER A 46 -8.35 5.28 5.37
CA SER A 46 -8.07 6.72 5.26
C SER A 46 -6.86 7.00 4.38
N PHE A 47 -5.81 6.17 4.47
CA PHE A 47 -4.65 6.30 3.59
C PHE A 47 -5.04 6.21 2.11
N TRP A 48 -5.86 5.23 1.73
CA TRP A 48 -6.30 5.07 0.34
C TRP A 48 -7.12 6.25 -0.18
N GLN A 49 -7.99 6.83 0.66
CA GLN A 49 -8.84 7.95 0.24
C GLN A 49 -8.06 9.26 0.12
N ARG A 50 -7.10 9.49 1.02
CA ARG A 50 -6.51 10.83 1.23
C ARG A 50 -5.07 10.93 0.76
N SER A 51 -4.23 9.95 1.11
CA SER A 51 -2.78 10.03 0.89
C SER A 51 -2.33 9.33 -0.38
N TYR A 52 -3.00 8.23 -0.76
CA TYR A 52 -2.63 7.46 -1.94
C TYR A 52 -2.61 8.26 -3.26
N PRO A 53 -3.54 9.19 -3.55
CA PRO A 53 -3.49 9.96 -4.80
C PRO A 53 -2.18 10.74 -4.99
N GLU A 54 -1.65 11.34 -3.92
CA GLU A 54 -0.40 12.09 -3.94
C GLU A 54 0.80 11.14 -4.04
N VAL A 55 0.83 10.09 -3.21
CA VAL A 55 1.86 9.04 -3.24
C VAL A 55 1.94 8.40 -4.62
N LYS A 56 0.80 8.11 -5.25
CA LYS A 56 0.71 7.57 -6.60
C LYS A 56 1.33 8.52 -7.62
N LYS A 57 1.05 9.82 -7.56
CA LYS A 57 1.61 10.82 -8.48
C LYS A 57 3.14 10.83 -8.42
N GLU A 58 3.71 10.81 -7.23
CA GLU A 58 5.16 10.75 -7.02
C GLU A 58 5.77 9.42 -7.51
N LEU A 59 5.20 8.30 -7.06
CA LEU A 59 5.76 6.97 -7.36
C LEU A 59 5.58 6.56 -8.81
N LYS A 60 4.52 7.00 -9.50
CA LYS A 60 4.34 6.77 -10.93
C LYS A 60 5.46 7.42 -11.75
N GLY A 61 5.95 8.59 -11.34
CA GLY A 61 7.12 9.23 -11.96
C GLY A 61 8.43 8.48 -11.73
N ARG A 62 8.68 8.03 -10.49
CA ARG A 62 9.92 7.30 -10.13
C ARG A 62 9.95 5.85 -10.61
N TYR A 63 8.80 5.20 -10.70
CA TYR A 63 8.66 3.77 -11.02
C TYR A 63 7.58 3.55 -12.10
N PRO A 64 7.78 4.04 -13.34
CA PRO A 64 6.75 4.05 -14.38
C PRO A 64 6.33 2.66 -14.86
N LYS A 65 7.17 1.64 -14.68
CA LYS A 65 6.88 0.25 -15.06
C LYS A 65 5.96 -0.50 -14.07
N HIS A 66 5.69 0.06 -12.89
CA HIS A 66 4.88 -0.59 -11.86
C HIS A 66 3.38 -0.29 -12.06
N TYR A 67 2.55 -1.19 -11.54
CA TYR A 67 1.09 -1.02 -11.57
C TYR A 67 0.66 -0.03 -10.49
N TRP A 68 -0.06 1.02 -10.90
CA TRP A 68 -0.54 2.10 -10.06
C TRP A 68 -2.03 2.37 -10.33
N PRO A 69 -2.94 1.59 -9.72
CA PRO A 69 -4.37 1.66 -10.00
C PRO A 69 -4.96 3.03 -9.67
N ASP A 70 -6.00 3.44 -10.39
CA ASP A 70 -6.86 4.58 -10.02
C ASP A 70 -7.72 4.24 -8.80
N ASP A 71 -8.27 3.02 -8.75
CA ASP A 71 -8.97 2.49 -7.59
C ASP A 71 -8.11 1.44 -6.83
N PRO A 72 -7.49 1.80 -5.69
CA PRO A 72 -6.71 0.86 -4.89
C PRO A 72 -7.55 -0.14 -4.09
N PHE A 73 -8.86 0.09 -3.91
CA PHE A 73 -9.73 -0.75 -3.07
C PHE A 73 -10.13 -2.06 -3.76
N THR A 74 -10.14 -2.06 -5.09
CA THR A 74 -10.52 -3.24 -5.90
C THR A 74 -9.35 -3.82 -6.70
N ALA A 75 -8.21 -3.13 -6.71
CA ALA A 75 -7.04 -3.55 -7.46
C ALA A 75 -6.42 -4.83 -6.90
N GLN A 76 -6.02 -5.73 -7.79
CA GLN A 76 -5.32 -6.95 -7.39
C GLN A 76 -3.92 -6.62 -6.85
N ALA A 77 -3.60 -7.15 -5.67
CA ALA A 77 -2.26 -7.08 -5.08
C ALA A 77 -1.20 -7.67 -6.03
N THR A 78 -0.03 -7.03 -6.10
CA THR A 78 1.07 -7.49 -6.97
C THR A 78 2.42 -7.47 -6.23
N ARG A 79 3.22 -8.51 -6.45
CA ARG A 79 4.56 -8.64 -5.85
C ARG A 79 5.68 -8.05 -6.72
N GLY A 80 5.36 -7.46 -7.86
CA GLY A 80 6.32 -6.88 -8.81
C GLY A 80 5.64 -6.35 -10.07
N VAL A 81 6.42 -6.06 -11.10
CA VAL A 81 5.88 -5.68 -12.41
C VAL A 81 5.18 -6.89 -13.03
N LYS A 82 3.99 -6.71 -13.60
CA LYS A 82 3.32 -7.76 -14.38
C LYS A 82 4.28 -8.24 -15.47
N LYS A 83 4.61 -9.53 -15.45
CA LYS A 83 5.32 -10.17 -16.56
C LYS A 83 4.34 -10.28 -17.73
N ARG A 84 4.80 -9.93 -18.93
CA ARG A 84 4.04 -10.14 -20.17
C ARG A 84 3.83 -11.63 -20.41
#